data_AF-A0A484WTL1-F1
#
_entry.id   AF-A0A484WTL1-F1
#
_cell.length_a   1.000
_cell.length_b   1.000
_cell.length_c   1.000
_cell.angle_alpha   90.00
_cell.angle_beta   90.00
_cell.angle_gamma   90.00
#
_symmetry.space_group_name_H-M   'P 1'
#
loop_
_entity.id
_entity.type
_entity.pdbx_description
1 polymer ?
#
loop_
_entity_poly.entity_id
_entity_poly.type
_entity_poly.pdbx_seq_one_letter_code
_entity_poly.pdbx_strand_id
1 'polypeptide(L)'
;MPRVIALKPRVMQKSYGGNYDRKLFAKLRKLRKAIADEENIPPYVVFNDATLIEMAEQMPLSAGEMLSVNGVGTRKLERFGKEFYGAYSLSCRG
;
A
#
# COMPACT_ATOMS: atom_id res chain seq x y z
N MET A 1 -16.48 -29.19 9.74
CA MET A 1 -15.21 -28.53 10.17
C MET A 1 -15.29 -27.05 9.82
N PRO A 2 -15.60 -26.14 10.76
CA PRO A 2 -15.56 -24.71 10.46
C PRO A 2 -14.10 -24.26 10.37
N ARG A 3 -13.73 -23.69 9.22
CA ARG A 3 -12.40 -23.18 8.92
C ARG A 3 -12.24 -21.83 9.62
N VAL A 4 -11.78 -21.85 10.86
CA VAL A 4 -11.44 -20.64 11.63
C VAL A 4 -10.26 -19.94 10.96
N ILE A 5 -10.52 -18.81 10.28
CA ILE A 5 -9.46 -17.92 9.79
C ILE A 5 -9.07 -17.04 10.97
N ALA A 6 -8.08 -17.49 11.74
CA ALA A 6 -7.51 -16.74 12.83
C ALA A 6 -6.82 -15.47 12.28
N LEU A 7 -7.46 -14.33 12.49
CA LEU A 7 -6.91 -13.01 12.26
C LEU A 7 -5.73 -12.81 13.22
N LYS A 8 -4.50 -12.70 12.68
CA LYS A 8 -3.31 -12.38 13.47
C LYS A 8 -3.31 -10.87 13.79
N PRO A 9 -3.34 -10.46 15.08
CA PRO A 9 -3.10 -9.08 15.46
C PRO A 9 -1.60 -8.85 15.62
N ARG A 10 -1.06 -7.80 14.99
CA ARG A 10 0.21 -7.19 15.39
C ARG A 10 0.26 -5.76 14.87
N VAL A 11 -0.43 -4.85 15.57
CA VAL A 11 -0.15 -3.41 15.44
C VAL A 11 1.12 -3.14 16.23
N MET A 12 2.26 -3.45 15.61
CA MET A 12 3.57 -3.02 16.09
C MET A 12 4.03 -2.00 15.06
N GLN A 13 3.88 -0.71 15.40
CA GLN A 13 4.39 0.39 14.61
C GLN A 13 5.92 0.25 14.57
N LYS A 14 6.42 -0.42 13.52
CA LYS A 14 7.85 -0.52 13.25
C LYS A 14 8.31 0.87 12.84
N SER A 15 9.34 1.39 13.51
CA SER A 15 10.02 2.62 13.11
C SER A 15 10.76 2.35 11.80
N TYR A 16 10.12 2.69 10.69
CA TYR A 16 10.69 2.49 9.37
C TYR A 16 11.81 3.53 9.14
N GLY A 17 13.04 3.13 9.46
CA GLY A 17 14.27 3.90 9.27
C GLY A 17 14.94 3.59 7.93
N GLY A 18 14.17 3.60 6.84
CA GLY A 18 14.64 3.26 5.49
C GLY A 18 14.93 4.50 4.63
N ASN A 19 15.77 4.31 3.61
CA ASN A 19 16.18 5.31 2.62
C ASN A 19 15.09 5.52 1.55
N TYR A 20 13.85 5.72 1.99
CA TYR A 20 12.68 5.88 1.12
C TYR A 20 12.17 7.32 1.15
N ASP A 21 11.52 7.75 0.08
CA ASP A 21 10.96 9.10 0.03
C ASP A 21 9.81 9.21 1.05
N ARG A 22 10.08 9.95 2.14
CA ARG A 22 9.11 10.21 3.22
C ARG A 22 7.90 10.99 2.73
N LYS A 23 8.06 11.89 1.74
CA LYS A 23 6.95 12.65 1.15
C LYS A 23 6.06 11.71 0.35
N LEU A 24 6.66 10.82 -0.46
CA LEU A 24 5.91 9.81 -1.20
C LEU A 24 5.19 8.85 -0.26
N PHE A 25 5.87 8.31 0.75
CA PHE A 25 5.25 7.45 1.76
C PHE A 25 4.07 8.13 2.46
N ALA A 26 4.21 9.41 2.85
CA ALA A 26 3.10 10.16 3.45
C ALA A 26 1.92 10.33 2.49
N LYS A 27 2.17 10.53 1.18
CA LYS A 27 1.11 10.58 0.14
C LYS A 27 0.41 9.23 0.02
N LEU A 28 1.17 8.13 -0.11
CA LEU A 28 0.61 6.78 -0.22
C LEU A 28 -0.21 6.41 1.02
N ARG A 29 0.22 6.82 2.21
CA ARG A 29 -0.52 6.62 3.46
C ARG A 29 -1.86 7.37 3.47
N LYS A 30 -1.89 8.61 2.97
CA LYS A 30 -3.13 9.39 2.82
C LYS A 30 -4.06 8.76 1.81
N LEU A 31 -3.55 8.34 0.66
CA LEU A 31 -4.32 7.65 -0.37
C LEU A 31 -4.93 6.36 0.16
N ARG A 32 -4.13 5.51 0.82
CA ARG A 32 -4.63 4.30 1.49
C ARG A 32 -5.77 4.60 2.45
N LYS A 33 -5.65 5.66 3.25
CA LYS A 33 -6.71 6.06 4.18
C LYS A 33 -7.98 6.45 3.43
N ALA A 34 -7.88 7.27 2.38
CA ALA A 34 -9.03 7.68 1.58
C ALA A 34 -9.77 6.46 0.98
N ILE A 35 -9.03 5.52 0.40
CA ILE A 35 -9.59 4.27 -0.16
C ILE A 35 -10.28 3.45 0.93
N ALA A 36 -9.63 3.32 2.08
CA ALA A 36 -10.15 2.57 3.22
C ALA A 36 -11.44 3.18 3.77
N ASP A 37 -11.49 4.52 3.86
CA ASP A 37 -12.66 5.27 4.29
C ASP A 37 -13.81 5.11 3.27
N GLU A 38 -13.53 5.18 1.96
CA GLU A 38 -14.51 5.00 0.87
C GLU A 38 -15.11 3.58 0.85
N GLU A 39 -14.26 2.57 1.04
CA GLU A 39 -14.65 1.16 1.06
C GLU A 39 -15.18 0.71 2.44
N ASN A 40 -15.20 1.60 3.43
CA ASN A 40 -15.56 1.31 4.82
C ASN A 40 -14.79 0.12 5.43
N ILE A 41 -13.51 0.00 5.09
CA ILE A 41 -12.62 -1.05 5.58
C ILE A 41 -11.45 -0.48 6.37
N PRO A 42 -10.82 -1.26 7.26
CA PRO A 42 -9.61 -0.80 7.93
C PRO A 42 -8.44 -0.57 6.93
N PRO A 43 -7.61 0.48 7.09
CA PRO A 43 -6.54 0.82 6.14
C PRO A 43 -5.55 -0.30 5.83
N TYR A 44 -5.21 -1.12 6.83
CA TYR A 44 -4.28 -2.25 6.64
C TYR A 44 -4.80 -3.33 5.67
N VAL A 45 -6.12 -3.36 5.41
CA VAL A 45 -6.74 -4.29 4.45
C VAL A 45 -6.36 -3.92 3.02
N VAL A 46 -6.28 -2.62 2.72
CA VAL A 46 -5.80 -2.10 1.44
C VAL A 46 -4.32 -2.50 1.28
N PHE A 47 -3.43 -1.90 2.07
CA PHE A 47 -2.01 -2.26 2.14
C PHE A 47 -1.43 -2.06 3.53
N ASN A 48 -0.49 -2.91 3.95
CA ASN A 48 0.23 -2.69 5.20
C ASN A 48 1.30 -1.60 5.01
N ASP A 49 1.79 -1.02 6.10
CA ASP A 49 2.84 0.00 6.07
C ASP A 49 4.13 -0.52 5.39
N ALA A 50 4.48 -1.80 5.58
CA ALA A 50 5.63 -2.41 4.92
C ALA A 50 5.52 -2.36 3.39
N THR A 51 4.34 -2.71 2.86
CA THR A 51 4.02 -2.68 1.43
C THR A 51 4.11 -1.25 0.89
N LEU A 52 3.59 -0.27 1.63
CA LEU A 52 3.66 1.15 1.24
C LEU A 52 5.10 1.69 1.19
N ILE A 53 5.99 1.15 2.02
CA ILE A 53 7.39 1.58 2.06
C ILE A 53 8.15 0.99 0.90
N GLU A 54 7.95 -0.29 0.63
CA GLU A 54 8.53 -0.94 -0.53
C GLU A 54 8.02 -0.28 -1.84
N MET A 55 6.74 0.13 -1.89
CA MET A 55 6.22 0.97 -2.98
C MET A 55 6.90 2.34 -3.06
N ALA A 56 7.20 2.97 -1.93
CA ALA A 56 7.90 4.25 -1.89
C ALA A 56 9.39 4.12 -2.28
N GLU A 57 9.99 2.94 -2.10
CA GLU A 57 11.37 2.62 -2.52
C GLU A 57 11.45 2.27 -4.00
N GLN A 58 10.55 1.40 -4.47
CA GLN A 58 10.58 0.85 -5.84
C GLN A 58 9.82 1.72 -6.85
N MET A 59 8.88 2.56 -6.41
CA MET A 59 8.02 3.40 -7.24
C MET A 59 7.46 2.65 -8.47
N PRO A 60 6.69 1.56 -8.27
CA PRO A 60 6.22 0.72 -9.37
C PRO A 60 5.26 1.49 -10.29
N LEU A 61 5.64 1.67 -11.55
CA LEU A 61 4.85 2.36 -12.58
C LEU A 61 4.11 1.39 -13.50
N SER A 62 4.39 0.09 -13.39
CA SER A 62 3.76 -0.96 -14.20
C SER A 62 3.10 -2.05 -13.34
N ALA A 63 2.22 -2.83 -13.97
CA ALA A 63 1.52 -3.92 -13.27
C ALA A 63 2.48 -5.02 -12.80
N GLY A 64 3.49 -5.34 -13.60
CA GLY A 64 4.52 -6.31 -13.23
C GLY A 64 5.36 -5.84 -12.04
N GLU A 65 5.71 -4.55 -12.01
CA GLU A 65 6.44 -3.96 -10.88
C GLU A 65 5.59 -3.95 -9.61
N MET A 66 4.31 -3.57 -9.71
CA MET A 66 3.42 -3.62 -8.54
C MET A 66 3.23 -5.05 -8.02
N LEU A 67 3.12 -6.05 -8.89
CA LEU A 67 3.06 -7.46 -8.47
C LEU A 67 4.35 -7.97 -7.85
N SER A 68 5.48 -7.31 -8.11
CA SER A 68 6.77 -7.65 -7.51
C SER A 68 6.88 -7.13 -6.07
N VAL A 69 6.03 -6.18 -5.66
CA VAL A 69 6.01 -5.64 -4.30
C VAL A 69 5.37 -6.61 -3.31
N ASN A 70 6.03 -6.83 -2.17
CA ASN A 70 5.55 -7.77 -1.16
C ASN A 70 4.20 -7.35 -0.54
N GLY A 71 3.19 -8.19 -0.73
CA GLY A 71 1.83 -7.95 -0.22
C GLY A 71 0.87 -7.34 -1.24
N VAL A 72 1.32 -7.16 -2.49
CA VAL A 72 0.47 -6.85 -3.64
C VAL A 72 0.18 -8.13 -4.41
N GLY A 73 -1.08 -8.57 -4.38
CA GLY A 73 -1.57 -9.64 -5.24
C GLY A 73 -2.38 -9.08 -6.41
N THR A 74 -2.65 -9.92 -7.41
CA THR A 74 -3.45 -9.59 -8.61
C THR A 74 -4.78 -8.93 -8.24
N ARG A 75 -5.54 -9.50 -7.31
CA ARG A 75 -6.83 -8.94 -6.87
C ARG A 75 -6.72 -7.53 -6.26
N LYS A 76 -5.63 -7.26 -5.52
CA LYS A 76 -5.40 -5.92 -4.95
C LYS A 76 -4.96 -4.93 -6.02
N LEU A 77 -4.14 -5.39 -6.96
CA LEU A 77 -3.70 -4.60 -8.11
C LEU A 77 -4.87 -4.19 -8.99
N GLU A 78 -5.78 -5.12 -9.29
CA GLU A 78 -6.98 -4.82 -10.09
C GLU A 78 -7.89 -3.80 -9.40
N ARG A 79 -8.01 -3.90 -8.08
CA ARG A 79 -8.92 -3.05 -7.30
C ARG A 79 -8.35 -1.66 -7.00
N PHE A 80 -7.09 -1.58 -6.60
CA PHE A 80 -6.47 -0.34 -6.09
C PHE A 80 -5.36 0.20 -6.99
N GLY A 81 -4.89 -0.58 -7.96
CA GLY A 81 -3.69 -0.23 -8.71
C GLY A 81 -3.78 1.10 -9.46
N LYS A 82 -4.94 1.41 -10.02
CA LYS A 82 -5.19 2.67 -10.74
C LYS A 82 -4.96 3.91 -9.87
N GLU A 83 -5.46 3.89 -8.63
CA GLU A 83 -5.30 5.02 -7.71
C GLU A 83 -3.84 5.19 -7.29
N PHE A 84 -3.11 4.10 -7.09
CA PHE A 84 -1.69 4.12 -6.76
C PHE A 84 -0.83 4.63 -7.92
N TYR A 85 -1.11 4.25 -9.17
CA TYR A 85 -0.41 4.83 -10.34
C TYR A 85 -0.60 6.35 -10.43
N GLY A 86 -1.81 6.84 -10.12
CA GLY A 86 -2.09 8.27 -10.03
C GLY A 86 -1.20 8.96 -8.99
N ALA A 87 -1.00 8.32 -7.83
CA ALA A 87 -0.15 8.83 -6.76
C ALA A 87 1.31 9.05 -7.18
N TYR A 88 1.86 8.14 -7.98
CA TYR A 88 3.25 8.25 -8.48
C TYR A 88 3.38 9.39 -9.49
N SER A 89 2.44 9.50 -10.44
CA SER A 89 2.47 10.53 -11.49
C SER A 89 2.42 11.96 -10.93
N LEU A 90 1.72 12.15 -9.81
CA LEU A 90 1.59 13.46 -9.15
C LEU A 90 2.83 13.83 -8.34
N SER A 91 3.72 12.86 -8.06
CA SER A 91 4.94 13.14 -7.29
C SER A 91 6.06 13.74 -8.13
N CYS A 92 6.03 13.58 -9.46
CA CYS A 92 7.02 14.19 -10.38
C CYS A 92 6.77 15.68 -10.68
N ARG A 93 5.72 16.30 -10.13
CA ARG A 93 5.27 17.65 -10.51
C ARG A 93 5.63 18.75 -9.49
N GLY A 94 6.66 18.56 -8.67
CA GLY A 94 7.07 19.50 -7.63
C GLY A 94 8.57 19.72 -7.57
#